data_AF-A0A165CXY6-F1
#
_entry.id   AF-A0A165CXY6-F1
#
_cell.length_a   1.000
_cell.length_b   1.000
_cell.length_c   1.000
_cell.angle_alpha   90.00
_cell.angle_beta   90.00
_cell.angle_gamma   90.00
#
_symmetry.space_group_name_H-M   'P 1'
#
loop_
_entity.id
_entity.type
_entity.pdbx_description
1 polymer ?
#
loop_
_entity_poly.entity_id
_entity_poly.type
_entity_poly.pdbx_seq_one_letter_code
_entity_poly.pdbx_strand_id
1 'polypeptide(L)'
;MATRRSMPTSREMASAPHFAPTPHSVNQYFNTLERLFKGTDPVIKDGKDQINWAIFYVDDSSYNLYFKKAIKTYYPGSDADNWKYGRCDLEDLVHLWTGQIETRADYGQFYREFYTISNFLIDQNRISVIDQNRMFRNVFWHPKGTNNLWDKMEDYLQVKSMDLPMDDILPMDEYWKAVEWALGATSAMTAEAQLASLPSTKLITVTLTVLPKTDPELEKKIKRLASENEKL
;
A
#
# COMPACT_ATOMS: atom_id res chain seq x y z
N MET A 1 -49.32 32.12 18.17
CA MET A 1 -48.48 31.64 17.05
C MET A 1 -47.96 30.27 17.43
N ALA A 2 -48.36 29.21 16.73
CA ALA A 2 -47.88 27.86 17.03
C ALA A 2 -46.43 27.72 16.53
N THR A 3 -45.50 27.47 17.44
CA THR A 3 -44.09 27.20 17.11
C THR A 3 -44.05 25.97 16.22
N ARG A 4 -43.58 26.11 14.96
CA ARG A 4 -43.41 24.95 14.08
C ARG A 4 -42.46 23.99 14.75
N ARG A 5 -42.88 22.73 14.91
CA ARG A 5 -41.99 21.68 15.43
C ARG A 5 -41.01 21.32 14.32
N SER A 6 -39.75 21.64 14.56
CA SER A 6 -38.63 21.24 13.70
C SER A 6 -37.83 20.12 14.37
N MET A 7 -37.05 19.39 13.58
CA MET A 7 -36.05 18.49 14.12
C MET A 7 -35.10 19.21 15.07
N PRO A 8 -34.68 18.59 16.18
CA PRO A 8 -33.57 19.10 16.98
C PRO A 8 -32.33 19.27 16.10
N THR A 9 -31.66 20.40 16.19
CA THR A 9 -30.46 20.68 15.36
C THR A 9 -29.16 20.46 16.12
N SER A 10 -29.24 20.23 17.44
CA SER A 10 -28.10 19.89 18.29
C SER A 10 -28.35 18.57 19.01
N ARG A 11 -27.28 17.76 19.10
CA ARG A 11 -27.27 16.46 19.81
C ARG A 11 -27.46 16.59 21.32
N GLU A 12 -27.18 17.77 21.87
CA GLU A 12 -27.21 18.03 23.31
C GLU A 12 -28.58 18.49 23.82
N MET A 13 -29.54 18.69 22.91
CA MET A 13 -30.89 19.11 23.30
C MET A 13 -31.60 17.99 24.05
N ALA A 14 -32.37 18.33 25.10
CA ALA A 14 -33.15 17.34 25.85
C ALA A 14 -34.20 16.60 25.00
N SER A 15 -34.60 17.17 23.87
CA SER A 15 -35.50 16.55 22.89
C SER A 15 -34.78 15.73 21.81
N ALA A 16 -33.45 15.73 21.79
CA ALA A 16 -32.65 14.97 20.84
C ALA A 16 -32.68 13.47 21.18
N PRO A 17 -32.86 12.59 20.17
CA PRO A 17 -32.67 11.15 20.36
C PRO A 17 -31.23 10.85 20.78
N HIS A 18 -31.05 10.01 21.79
CA HIS A 18 -29.74 9.55 22.22
C HIS A 18 -29.56 8.06 21.90
N PHE A 19 -28.46 7.73 21.24
CA PHE A 19 -28.14 6.35 20.90
C PHE A 19 -27.21 5.75 21.97
N ALA A 20 -27.70 4.70 22.65
CA ALA A 20 -26.91 3.93 23.61
C ALA A 20 -26.93 2.43 23.28
N PRO A 21 -25.88 1.66 23.62
CA PRO A 21 -25.69 0.28 23.18
C PRO A 21 -26.41 -0.76 24.05
N THR A 22 -27.63 -0.47 24.52
CA THR A 22 -28.46 -1.44 25.25
C THR A 22 -29.71 -1.82 24.43
N PRO A 23 -30.23 -3.05 24.53
CA PRO A 23 -31.41 -3.46 23.74
C PRO A 23 -32.62 -2.55 23.95
N HIS A 24 -32.80 -2.04 25.18
CA HIS A 24 -33.91 -1.14 25.49
C HIS A 24 -33.70 0.26 24.89
N SER A 25 -32.48 0.82 25.00
CA SER A 25 -32.18 2.16 24.50
C SER A 25 -32.22 2.26 22.98
N VAL A 26 -31.88 1.20 22.25
CA VAL A 26 -31.99 1.17 20.78
C VAL A 26 -33.45 1.26 20.34
N ASN A 27 -34.35 0.51 20.97
CA ASN A 27 -35.78 0.59 20.67
C ASN A 27 -36.36 1.97 21.03
N GLN A 28 -35.95 2.52 22.18
CA GLN A 28 -36.35 3.87 22.60
C GLN A 28 -35.87 4.95 21.62
N TYR A 29 -34.65 4.81 21.09
CA TYR A 29 -34.09 5.69 20.07
C TYR A 29 -34.94 5.72 18.80
N PHE A 30 -35.24 4.56 18.22
CA PHE A 30 -36.07 4.48 17.01
C PHE A 30 -37.50 4.98 17.24
N ASN A 31 -38.11 4.62 18.37
CA ASN A 31 -39.43 5.14 18.73
C ASN A 31 -39.44 6.68 18.86
N THR A 32 -38.36 7.25 19.39
CA THR A 32 -38.21 8.71 19.51
C THR A 32 -38.04 9.37 18.14
N LEU A 33 -37.23 8.78 17.25
CA LEU A 33 -37.08 9.24 15.86
C LEU A 33 -38.40 9.19 15.10
N GLU A 34 -39.14 8.09 15.18
CA GLU A 34 -40.45 7.97 14.52
C GLU A 34 -41.43 9.04 15.00
N ARG A 35 -41.44 9.32 16.30
CA ARG A 35 -42.26 10.39 16.88
C ARG A 35 -41.85 11.76 16.34
N LEU A 36 -40.55 12.02 16.18
CA LEU A 36 -40.03 13.26 15.63
C LEU A 36 -40.30 13.40 14.13
N PHE A 37 -40.16 12.34 13.34
CA PHE A 37 -40.49 12.34 11.91
C PHE A 37 -41.97 12.65 11.66
N LYS A 38 -42.86 12.07 12.48
CA LYS A 38 -44.32 12.31 12.43
C LYS A 38 -44.70 13.70 12.94
N GLY A 39 -43.93 14.25 13.89
CA GLY A 39 -44.23 15.51 14.57
C GLY A 39 -43.53 16.74 13.99
N THR A 40 -42.70 16.60 12.97
CA THR A 40 -41.99 17.70 12.30
C THR A 40 -42.80 18.24 11.13
N ASP A 41 -42.86 19.56 10.97
CA ASP A 41 -43.51 20.22 9.83
C ASP A 41 -42.46 20.89 8.92
N PRO A 42 -42.27 20.44 7.66
CA PRO A 42 -43.00 19.39 6.95
C PRO A 42 -42.63 17.98 7.41
N VAL A 43 -43.61 17.06 7.32
CA VAL A 43 -43.43 15.64 7.69
C VAL A 43 -42.34 15.03 6.83
N ILE A 44 -41.31 14.51 7.49
CA ILE A 44 -40.16 13.87 6.83
C ILE A 44 -40.60 12.46 6.40
N LYS A 45 -41.01 12.33 5.14
CA LYS A 45 -41.43 11.05 4.53
C LYS A 45 -40.35 10.41 3.65
N ASP A 46 -39.35 11.18 3.24
CA ASP A 46 -38.26 10.64 2.43
C ASP A 46 -37.34 9.77 3.28
N GLY A 47 -37.08 8.54 2.82
CA GLY A 47 -36.24 7.59 3.53
C GLY A 47 -34.80 8.07 3.63
N LYS A 48 -34.30 8.83 2.64
CA LYS A 48 -32.93 9.38 2.69
C LYS A 48 -32.77 10.40 3.81
N ASP A 49 -33.74 11.30 3.96
CA ASP A 49 -33.72 12.29 5.04
C ASP A 49 -33.84 11.64 6.42
N GLN A 50 -34.67 10.60 6.55
CA GLN A 50 -34.77 9.82 7.79
C GLN A 50 -33.44 9.16 8.16
N ILE A 51 -32.74 8.59 7.18
CA ILE A 51 -31.41 8.00 7.38
C ILE A 51 -30.39 9.07 7.78
N ASN A 52 -30.38 10.23 7.11
CA ASN A 52 -29.45 11.32 7.42
C ASN A 52 -29.65 11.83 8.86
N TRP A 53 -30.90 11.99 9.31
CA TRP A 53 -31.19 12.35 10.69
C TRP A 53 -30.80 11.24 11.68
N ALA A 54 -31.05 9.98 11.34
CA ALA A 54 -30.63 8.86 12.19
C ALA A 54 -29.11 8.75 12.31
N ILE A 55 -28.35 9.09 11.26
CA ILE A 55 -26.88 9.17 11.32
C ILE A 55 -26.46 10.39 12.15
N PHE A 56 -27.14 11.53 11.99
CA PHE A 56 -26.82 12.77 12.71
C PHE A 56 -26.84 12.61 14.23
N TYR A 57 -27.69 11.76 14.82
CA TYR A 57 -27.73 11.57 16.28
C TYR A 57 -26.86 10.41 16.79
N VAL A 58 -26.27 9.62 15.90
CA VAL A 58 -25.28 8.62 16.30
C VAL A 58 -23.92 9.30 16.37
N ASP A 59 -23.22 9.10 17.49
CA ASP A 59 -21.85 9.60 17.63
C ASP A 59 -20.89 8.83 16.69
N ASP A 60 -19.97 9.53 16.03
CA ASP A 60 -19.03 8.93 15.06
C ASP A 60 -18.16 7.87 15.71
N SER A 61 -17.80 8.08 16.98
CA SER A 61 -17.04 7.13 17.79
C SER A 61 -17.80 5.82 18.01
N SER A 62 -19.11 5.93 18.24
CA SER A 62 -20.01 4.80 18.48
C SER A 62 -20.32 4.08 17.17
N TYR A 63 -20.56 4.83 16.08
CA TYR A 63 -20.77 4.25 14.76
C TYR A 63 -19.59 3.37 14.36
N ASN A 64 -18.36 3.88 14.42
CA ASN A 64 -17.18 3.13 13.99
C ASN A 64 -16.98 1.85 14.82
N LEU A 65 -17.12 1.95 16.15
CA LEU A 65 -16.89 0.82 17.05
C LEU A 65 -17.96 -0.27 16.91
N TYR A 66 -19.24 0.10 16.92
CA TYR A 66 -20.34 -0.86 16.91
C TYR A 66 -20.63 -1.41 15.52
N PHE A 67 -20.53 -0.60 14.46
CA PHE A 67 -20.73 -1.05 13.09
C PHE A 67 -19.62 -2.04 12.68
N LYS A 68 -18.36 -1.69 12.96
CA LYS A 68 -17.22 -2.57 12.68
C LYS A 68 -17.34 -3.87 13.46
N LYS A 69 -17.74 -3.82 14.74
CA LYS A 69 -17.97 -5.01 15.57
C LYS A 69 -19.15 -5.86 15.08
N ALA A 70 -20.25 -5.24 14.66
CA ALA A 70 -21.41 -5.94 14.12
C ALA A 70 -21.07 -6.65 12.82
N ILE A 71 -20.42 -5.96 11.87
CA ILE A 71 -19.92 -6.58 10.62
C ILE A 71 -18.99 -7.75 10.93
N LYS A 72 -18.04 -7.55 11.86
CA LYS A 72 -17.13 -8.62 12.30
C LYS A 72 -17.85 -9.83 12.91
N THR A 73 -18.99 -9.61 13.56
CA THR A 73 -19.83 -10.67 14.13
C THR A 73 -20.60 -11.44 13.05
N TYR A 74 -21.09 -10.76 12.02
CA TYR A 74 -21.80 -11.39 10.90
C TYR A 74 -20.88 -12.19 9.98
N TYR A 75 -19.61 -11.82 9.91
CA TYR A 75 -18.59 -12.53 9.16
C TYR A 75 -17.52 -13.07 10.12
N PRO A 76 -17.82 -14.16 10.86
CA PRO A 76 -16.84 -14.79 11.73
C PRO A 76 -15.68 -15.30 10.87
N GLY A 77 -14.53 -14.67 11.06
CA GLY A 77 -13.33 -14.86 10.25
C GLY A 77 -12.90 -13.62 9.43
N SER A 78 -13.68 -12.55 9.45
CA SER A 78 -13.27 -11.20 9.00
C SER A 78 -12.43 -10.45 10.03
N ASP A 79 -12.36 -10.93 11.28
CA ASP A 79 -11.39 -10.52 12.29
C ASP A 79 -9.99 -11.10 11.99
N ALA A 80 -9.67 -11.13 10.70
CA ALA A 80 -8.48 -11.64 10.08
C ALA A 80 -7.29 -10.67 10.21
N ASP A 81 -7.24 -9.88 11.29
CA ASP A 81 -5.93 -9.34 11.72
C ASP A 81 -4.97 -10.51 12.02
N ASN A 82 -5.45 -11.76 12.12
CA ASN A 82 -4.62 -12.97 12.20
C ASN A 82 -4.35 -13.64 10.82
N TRP A 83 -5.06 -13.31 9.74
CA TRP A 83 -4.87 -13.93 8.41
C TRP A 83 -4.42 -12.95 7.33
N LYS A 84 -3.96 -11.75 7.70
CA LYS A 84 -3.46 -10.78 6.74
C LYS A 84 -2.19 -11.27 6.02
N TYR A 85 -1.26 -11.86 6.76
CA TYR A 85 -0.05 -12.46 6.21
C TYR A 85 0.27 -13.82 6.85
N GLY A 86 0.68 -14.77 6.02
CA GLY A 86 1.24 -16.06 6.39
C GLY A 86 2.76 -16.08 6.31
N ARG A 87 3.36 -17.17 6.79
CA ARG A 87 4.81 -17.40 6.62
C ARG A 87 5.18 -17.54 5.14
N CYS A 88 4.33 -18.21 4.35
CA CYS A 88 4.50 -18.35 2.90
C CYS A 88 4.61 -16.99 2.21
N ASP A 89 3.78 -16.00 2.59
CA ASP A 89 3.83 -14.67 1.96
C ASP A 89 5.18 -13.97 2.16
N LEU A 90 5.80 -14.17 3.32
CA LEU A 90 7.15 -13.64 3.60
C LEU A 90 8.21 -14.40 2.80
N GLU A 91 8.09 -15.73 2.70
CA GLU A 91 8.99 -16.54 1.89
C GLU A 91 8.87 -16.20 0.41
N ASP A 92 7.68 -16.08 -0.14
CA ASP A 92 7.42 -15.69 -1.53
C ASP A 92 7.99 -14.30 -1.83
N LEU A 93 7.86 -13.35 -0.90
CA LEU A 93 8.47 -12.04 -1.02
C LEU A 93 10.00 -12.13 -1.06
N VAL A 94 10.61 -12.94 -0.19
CA VAL A 94 12.07 -13.17 -0.20
C VAL A 94 12.52 -13.75 -1.54
N HIS A 95 11.82 -14.76 -2.05
CA HIS A 95 12.15 -15.37 -3.34
C HIS A 95 11.99 -14.39 -4.51
N LEU A 96 10.97 -13.52 -4.47
CA LEU A 96 10.74 -12.50 -5.49
C LEU A 96 11.92 -11.52 -5.56
N TRP A 97 12.35 -11.01 -4.40
CA TRP A 97 13.39 -9.97 -4.33
C TRP A 97 14.82 -10.50 -4.40
N THR A 98 15.01 -11.82 -4.28
CA THR A 98 16.33 -12.47 -4.37
C THR A 98 16.95 -12.17 -5.74
N GLY A 99 18.06 -11.41 -5.74
CA GLY A 99 18.77 -10.99 -6.95
C GLY A 99 18.12 -9.83 -7.74
N GLN A 100 17.03 -9.23 -7.27
CA GLN A 100 16.37 -8.10 -7.94
C GLN A 100 16.77 -6.71 -7.40
N ILE A 101 17.46 -6.66 -6.26
CA ILE A 101 17.82 -5.40 -5.62
C ILE A 101 19.11 -4.83 -6.26
N GLU A 102 18.93 -3.87 -7.16
CA GLU A 102 20.06 -3.17 -7.82
C GLU A 102 20.19 -1.71 -7.36
N THR A 103 19.06 -1.06 -7.08
CA THR A 103 19.03 0.36 -6.69
C THR A 103 18.57 0.59 -5.26
N ARG A 104 18.84 1.79 -4.74
CA ARG A 104 18.37 2.21 -3.42
C ARG A 104 16.84 2.29 -3.35
N ALA A 105 16.19 2.55 -4.48
CA ALA A 105 14.73 2.57 -4.57
C ALA A 105 14.14 1.17 -4.45
N ASP A 106 14.73 0.20 -5.15
CA ASP A 106 14.34 -1.23 -5.09
C ASP A 106 14.49 -1.75 -3.66
N TYR A 107 15.65 -1.46 -3.03
CA TYR A 107 15.85 -1.79 -1.62
C TYR A 107 14.82 -1.12 -0.71
N GLY A 108 14.50 0.15 -0.95
CA GLY A 108 13.50 0.88 -0.16
C GLY A 108 12.10 0.29 -0.28
N GLN A 109 11.73 -0.21 -1.45
CA GLN A 109 10.45 -0.91 -1.66
C GLN A 109 10.43 -2.25 -0.94
N PHE A 110 11.44 -3.09 -1.19
CA PHE A 110 11.63 -4.37 -0.51
C PHE A 110 11.58 -4.21 1.01
N TYR A 111 12.34 -3.26 1.57
CA TYR A 111 12.44 -3.06 3.00
C TYR A 111 11.08 -2.72 3.63
N ARG A 112 10.27 -1.86 3.01
CA ARG A 112 8.94 -1.49 3.52
C ARG A 112 7.99 -2.68 3.52
N GLU A 113 7.96 -3.44 2.44
CA GLU A 113 7.09 -4.61 2.31
C GLU A 113 7.53 -5.72 3.29
N PHE A 114 8.83 -6.05 3.32
CA PHE A 114 9.40 -7.03 4.23
C PHE A 114 9.17 -6.66 5.70
N TYR A 115 9.44 -5.41 6.09
CA TYR A 115 9.26 -4.94 7.47
C TYR A 115 7.79 -4.99 7.90
N THR A 116 6.87 -4.66 7.00
CA THR A 116 5.42 -4.71 7.27
C THR A 116 4.95 -6.15 7.53
N ILE A 117 5.35 -7.09 6.67
CA ILE A 117 4.95 -8.49 6.78
C ILE A 117 5.62 -9.16 7.98
N SER A 118 6.94 -8.97 8.14
CA SER A 118 7.69 -9.61 9.21
C SER A 118 7.29 -9.14 10.61
N ASN A 119 7.09 -7.84 10.84
CA ASN A 119 6.61 -7.36 12.14
C ASN A 119 5.22 -7.87 12.47
N PHE A 120 4.32 -7.90 11.48
CA PHE A 120 3.01 -8.51 11.68
C PHE A 120 3.11 -9.98 12.11
N LEU A 121 4.03 -10.75 11.50
CA LEU A 121 4.24 -12.14 11.88
C LEU A 121 4.91 -12.29 13.27
N ILE A 122 5.78 -11.36 13.66
CA ILE A 122 6.39 -11.32 15.01
C ILE A 122 5.34 -11.00 16.07
N ASP A 123 4.49 -9.99 15.83
CA ASP A 123 3.39 -9.60 16.73
C ASP A 123 2.41 -10.76 16.96
N GLN A 124 2.21 -11.60 15.95
CA GLN A 124 1.41 -12.82 16.00
C GLN A 124 2.18 -14.05 16.51
N ASN A 125 3.44 -13.89 16.94
CA ASN A 125 4.35 -14.93 17.41
C ASN A 125 4.51 -16.11 16.44
N ARG A 126 4.46 -15.83 15.13
CA ARG A 126 4.57 -16.83 14.04
C ARG A 126 5.99 -17.02 13.54
N ILE A 127 6.84 -16.01 13.70
CA ILE A 127 8.28 -16.05 13.41
C ILE A 127 9.03 -15.38 14.55
N SER A 128 10.27 -15.80 14.79
CA SER A 128 11.15 -15.12 15.73
C SER A 128 11.90 -13.95 15.06
N VAL A 129 12.49 -13.07 15.87
CA VAL A 129 13.39 -12.01 15.38
C VAL A 129 14.62 -12.61 14.69
N ILE A 130 15.09 -13.77 15.15
CA ILE A 130 16.21 -14.49 14.53
C ILE A 130 15.80 -14.98 13.13
N ASP A 131 14.59 -15.52 12.99
CA ASP A 131 14.06 -15.95 11.68
C ASP A 131 13.90 -14.76 10.73
N GLN A 132 13.43 -13.62 11.23
CA GLN A 132 13.35 -12.38 10.44
C GLN A 132 14.73 -11.98 9.91
N ASN A 133 15.75 -11.93 10.76
CA ASN A 133 17.11 -11.59 10.35
C ASN A 133 17.69 -12.60 9.35
N ARG A 134 17.42 -13.89 9.54
CA ARG A 134 17.83 -14.96 8.62
C ARG A 134 17.18 -14.80 7.25
N MET A 135 15.86 -14.56 7.22
CA MET A 135 15.12 -14.34 5.98
C MET A 135 15.59 -13.07 5.26
N PHE A 136 15.90 -12.01 6.00
CA PHE A 136 16.45 -10.77 5.45
C PHE A 136 17.82 -10.99 4.79
N ARG A 137 18.73 -11.71 5.47
CA ARG A 137 20.03 -12.11 4.92
C ARG A 137 19.90 -12.92 3.64
N ASN A 138 18.94 -13.84 3.58
CA ASN A 138 18.74 -14.73 2.44
C ASN A 138 18.43 -13.99 1.13
N VAL A 139 17.78 -12.82 1.19
CA VAL A 139 17.49 -12.00 -0.01
C VAL A 139 18.76 -11.53 -0.71
N PHE A 140 19.81 -11.25 0.07
CA PHE A 140 21.08 -10.77 -0.45
C PHE A 140 22.08 -11.91 -0.67
N TRP A 141 21.93 -13.03 0.02
CA TRP A 141 22.92 -14.11 -0.02
C TRP A 141 22.97 -14.79 -1.38
N HIS A 142 24.11 -14.67 -2.06
CA HIS A 142 24.43 -15.39 -3.29
C HIS A 142 25.87 -15.93 -3.23
N PRO A 143 26.20 -16.98 -4.01
CA PRO A 143 27.59 -17.36 -4.22
C PRO A 143 28.40 -16.18 -4.76
N LYS A 144 29.61 -16.00 -4.24
CA LYS A 144 30.52 -14.91 -4.65
C LYS A 144 30.66 -14.81 -6.17
N GLY A 145 30.59 -13.60 -6.71
CA GLY A 145 30.70 -13.32 -8.14
C GLY A 145 29.39 -13.45 -8.93
N THR A 146 28.26 -13.76 -8.29
CA THR A 146 26.94 -13.81 -8.95
C THR A 146 26.20 -12.48 -8.85
N ASN A 147 26.32 -11.80 -7.71
CA ASN A 147 25.65 -10.53 -7.44
C ASN A 147 26.64 -9.53 -6.82
N ASN A 148 26.82 -8.40 -7.52
CA ASN A 148 27.72 -7.33 -7.11
C ASN A 148 27.32 -6.67 -5.78
N LEU A 149 26.05 -6.79 -5.35
CA LEU A 149 25.58 -6.18 -4.11
C LEU A 149 26.08 -6.94 -2.88
N TRP A 150 25.95 -8.27 -2.87
CA TRP A 150 26.40 -9.09 -1.74
C TRP A 150 27.91 -8.98 -1.54
N ASP A 151 28.68 -9.06 -2.62
CA ASP A 151 30.15 -8.98 -2.55
C ASP A 151 30.60 -7.65 -1.90
N LYS A 152 29.97 -6.53 -2.26
CA LYS A 152 30.22 -5.22 -1.62
C LYS A 152 29.78 -5.19 -0.15
N MET A 153 28.62 -5.75 0.17
CA MET A 153 28.15 -5.83 1.55
C MET A 153 29.08 -6.68 2.41
N GLU A 154 29.59 -7.79 1.86
CA GLU A 154 30.52 -8.67 2.53
C GLU A 154 31.85 -7.96 2.80
N ASP A 155 32.39 -7.20 1.84
CA ASP A 155 33.60 -6.38 2.06
C ASP A 155 33.40 -5.38 3.21
N TYR A 156 32.25 -4.70 3.27
CA TYR A 156 31.92 -3.79 4.38
C TYR A 156 31.81 -4.53 5.72
N LEU A 157 31.12 -5.67 5.74
CA LEU A 157 30.92 -6.47 6.95
C LEU A 157 32.25 -7.05 7.45
N GLN A 158 33.15 -7.47 6.57
CA GLN A 158 34.50 -7.93 6.91
C GLN A 158 35.36 -6.84 7.54
N VAL A 159 35.29 -5.62 7.00
CA VAL A 159 36.06 -4.48 7.53
C VAL A 159 35.53 -4.02 8.89
N LYS A 160 34.19 -4.02 9.06
CA LYS A 160 33.56 -3.44 10.25
C LYS A 160 33.33 -4.44 11.39
N SER A 161 33.16 -5.72 11.05
CA SER A 161 32.85 -6.80 12.00
C SER A 161 34.03 -7.77 12.13
N MET A 162 35.22 -7.21 12.38
CA MET A 162 36.48 -7.98 12.46
C MET A 162 36.47 -9.07 13.54
N ASP A 163 35.64 -8.91 14.58
CA ASP A 163 35.57 -9.80 15.75
C ASP A 163 34.39 -10.79 15.73
N LEU A 164 33.47 -10.71 14.76
CA LEU A 164 32.31 -11.61 14.66
C LEU A 164 32.52 -12.68 13.58
N PRO A 165 32.21 -13.97 13.87
CA PRO A 165 32.22 -14.99 12.84
C PRO A 165 31.17 -14.66 11.76
N MET A 166 31.57 -14.67 10.50
CA MET A 166 30.73 -14.30 9.33
C MET A 166 29.48 -15.19 9.15
N ASP A 167 29.45 -16.33 9.83
CA ASP A 167 28.33 -17.28 9.81
C ASP A 167 27.23 -16.96 10.85
N ASP A 168 27.47 -16.06 11.81
CA ASP A 168 26.43 -15.64 12.74
C ASP A 168 25.41 -14.72 12.07
N ILE A 169 24.13 -14.93 12.40
CA ILE A 169 23.02 -14.11 11.89
C ILE A 169 23.11 -12.73 12.55
N LEU A 170 23.51 -11.73 11.78
CA LEU A 170 23.57 -10.35 12.25
C LEU A 170 22.17 -9.75 12.39
N PRO A 171 22.00 -8.77 13.29
CA PRO A 171 20.76 -8.00 13.34
C PRO A 171 20.55 -7.22 12.03
N MET A 172 19.28 -7.02 11.66
CA MET A 172 18.88 -6.33 10.43
C MET A 172 19.49 -4.92 10.28
N ASP A 173 19.80 -4.25 11.38
CA ASP A 173 20.38 -2.90 11.37
C ASP A 173 21.81 -2.86 10.82
N GLU A 174 22.63 -3.88 11.08
CA GLU A 174 23.96 -3.99 10.49
C GLU A 174 23.88 -4.31 8.99
N TYR A 175 22.94 -5.15 8.58
CA TYR A 175 22.68 -5.38 7.15
C TYR A 175 22.20 -4.11 6.45
N TRP A 176 21.34 -3.30 7.09
CA TRP A 176 20.90 -2.02 6.54
C TRP A 176 22.08 -1.06 6.31
N LYS A 177 22.99 -0.93 7.28
CA LYS A 177 24.21 -0.11 7.14
C LYS A 177 25.10 -0.60 5.99
N ALA A 178 25.23 -1.92 5.83
CA ALA A 178 26.00 -2.53 4.74
C ALA A 178 25.36 -2.26 3.38
N VAL A 179 24.03 -2.39 3.27
CA VAL A 179 23.29 -2.09 2.03
C VAL A 179 23.42 -0.61 1.66
N GLU A 180 23.28 0.30 2.63
CA GLU A 180 23.40 1.72 2.37
C GLU A 180 24.81 2.11 1.90
N TRP A 181 25.85 1.48 2.46
CA TRP A 181 27.22 1.64 1.98
C TRP A 181 27.39 1.10 0.54
N ALA A 182 26.89 -0.11 0.27
CA ALA A 182 27.04 -0.78 -1.01
C ALA A 182 26.25 -0.09 -2.15
N LEU A 183 25.08 0.48 -1.83
CA LEU A 183 24.19 1.23 -2.72
C LEU A 183 24.40 2.75 -2.66
N GLY A 184 25.37 3.24 -1.88
CA GLY A 184 25.57 4.68 -1.64
C GLY A 184 25.88 5.50 -2.89
N ALA A 185 26.29 4.85 -3.98
CA ALA A 185 26.51 5.48 -5.29
C ALA A 185 25.31 5.41 -6.25
N THR A 186 24.20 4.76 -5.86
CA THR A 186 23.04 4.48 -6.73
C THR A 186 21.90 5.45 -6.47
N SER A 187 21.14 5.80 -7.51
CA SER A 187 20.01 6.75 -7.42
C SER A 187 18.92 6.25 -6.47
N ALA A 188 18.28 7.19 -5.74
CA ALA A 188 17.15 6.93 -4.85
C ALA A 188 15.79 6.90 -5.57
N MET A 189 15.77 7.02 -6.90
CA MET A 189 14.55 6.98 -7.72
C MET A 189 14.33 5.59 -8.30
N THR A 190 13.11 5.06 -8.21
CA THR A 190 12.68 3.81 -8.85
C THR A 190 12.79 3.92 -10.37
N ALA A 191 13.09 2.83 -11.08
CA ALA A 191 13.17 2.83 -12.54
C ALA A 191 11.91 3.41 -13.22
N GLU A 192 10.72 3.16 -12.65
CA GLU A 192 9.45 3.75 -13.08
C GLU A 192 9.39 5.28 -12.89
N ALA A 193 9.94 5.78 -11.78
CA ALA A 193 10.04 7.20 -11.50
C ALA A 193 11.12 7.89 -12.36
N GLN A 194 12.18 7.17 -12.73
CA GLN A 194 13.21 7.66 -13.67
C GLN A 194 12.68 7.77 -15.11
N LEU A 195 11.83 6.82 -15.53
CA LEU A 195 11.11 6.90 -16.81
C LEU A 195 10.07 8.04 -16.81
N ALA A 196 9.39 8.27 -15.68
CA ALA A 196 8.43 9.35 -15.53
C ALA A 196 9.07 10.74 -15.35
N SER A 197 10.33 10.82 -14.92
CA SER A 197 11.03 12.08 -14.66
C SER A 197 11.88 12.58 -15.82
N LEU A 198 11.81 11.98 -17.02
CA LEU A 198 12.46 12.54 -18.20
C LEU A 198 11.89 13.96 -18.46
N PRO A 199 12.67 15.03 -18.27
CA PRO A 199 12.21 16.34 -18.66
C PRO A 199 12.14 16.37 -20.19
N SER A 200 10.98 16.73 -20.74
CA SER A 200 10.84 17.12 -22.14
C SER A 200 11.77 18.30 -22.40
N THR A 201 13.01 18.01 -22.78
CA THR A 201 14.02 19.03 -23.04
C THR A 201 13.93 19.38 -24.51
N LYS A 202 13.47 20.60 -24.75
CA LYS A 202 13.43 21.27 -26.04
C LYS A 202 14.74 21.07 -26.80
N LEU A 203 14.57 20.80 -28.11
CA LEU A 203 15.60 20.75 -29.13
C LEU A 203 16.69 21.81 -28.95
N ILE A 204 17.94 21.38 -28.81
CA ILE A 204 19.10 22.19 -29.17
C ILE A 204 19.75 21.50 -30.38
N THR A 205 19.56 22.15 -31.52
CA THR A 205 20.24 21.91 -32.79
C THR A 205 21.76 21.99 -32.60
N VAL A 206 22.47 20.90 -32.89
CA VAL A 206 23.85 20.96 -33.41
C VAL A 206 23.95 20.00 -34.58
N THR A 207 23.92 20.57 -35.78
CA THR A 207 24.27 19.94 -37.06
C THR A 207 25.77 19.69 -37.15
N LEU A 208 26.18 18.47 -37.55
CA LEU A 208 26.76 18.20 -38.87
C LEU A 208 27.19 16.72 -39.06
N THR A 209 26.78 16.15 -40.21
CA THR A 209 27.42 15.07 -41.01
C THR A 209 27.51 13.66 -40.40
N VAL A 210 26.99 12.56 -40.96
CA VAL A 210 27.10 12.04 -42.34
C VAL A 210 25.91 11.11 -42.65
N LEU A 211 25.35 11.24 -43.86
CA LEU A 211 24.25 10.45 -44.41
C LEU A 211 24.82 9.31 -45.28
N PRO A 212 24.43 8.02 -45.14
CA PRO A 212 24.46 7.10 -46.27
C PRO A 212 23.14 7.21 -47.03
N LYS A 213 23.27 7.37 -48.36
CA LYS A 213 22.16 7.49 -49.31
C LYS A 213 21.31 6.22 -49.30
N THR A 214 20.00 6.37 -49.17
CA THR A 214 19.01 5.31 -49.32
C THR A 214 18.85 4.93 -50.79
N ASP A 215 18.97 3.64 -51.11
CA ASP A 215 18.81 3.09 -52.46
C ASP A 215 17.37 3.25 -52.99
N PRO A 216 17.17 3.75 -54.23
CA PRO A 216 15.86 3.99 -54.83
C PRO A 216 15.07 2.71 -55.16
N GLU A 217 15.69 1.54 -55.04
CA GLU A 217 15.06 0.24 -55.31
C GLU A 217 14.15 -0.22 -54.14
N LEU A 218 14.50 0.17 -52.92
CA LEU A 218 13.80 -0.24 -51.70
C LEU A 218 12.46 0.48 -51.55
N GLU A 219 12.39 1.76 -51.93
CA GLU A 219 11.14 2.53 -51.95
C GLU A 219 10.14 1.99 -52.98
N LYS A 220 10.63 1.53 -54.14
CA LYS A 220 9.77 0.95 -55.18
C LYS A 220 9.18 -0.40 -54.73
N LYS A 221 9.94 -1.17 -53.93
CA LYS A 221 9.48 -2.45 -53.39
C LYS A 221 8.45 -2.28 -52.27
N ILE A 222 8.61 -1.26 -51.42
CA ILE A 222 7.64 -0.93 -50.36
C ILE A 222 6.31 -0.45 -50.97
N LYS A 223 6.34 0.39 -52.00
CA LYS A 223 5.11 0.85 -52.68
C LYS A 223 4.35 -0.27 -53.40
N ARG A 224 5.06 -1.27 -53.93
CA ARG A 224 4.44 -2.43 -54.61
C ARG A 224 3.72 -3.35 -53.61
N LEU A 225 4.35 -3.62 -52.46
CA LEU A 225 3.75 -4.44 -51.39
C LEU A 225 2.54 -3.77 -50.75
N ALA A 226 2.52 -2.44 -50.64
CA ALA A 226 1.36 -1.70 -50.14
C ALA A 226 0.14 -1.81 -51.07
N SER A 227 0.34 -1.83 -52.40
CA SER A 227 -0.74 -1.91 -53.38
C SER A 227 -1.35 -3.30 -53.56
N GLU A 228 -0.66 -4.36 -53.12
CA GLU A 228 -1.11 -5.75 -53.28
C GLU A 228 -2.00 -6.22 -52.11
N ASN A 229 -1.85 -5.60 -50.93
CA ASN A 229 -2.63 -5.92 -49.74
C ASN A 229 -4.01 -5.24 -49.66
N GLU A 230 -4.32 -4.32 -50.58
CA GLU A 230 -5.61 -3.59 -50.60
C GLU A 230 -6.63 -4.22 -51.57
N LYS A 231 -6.33 -5.38 -52.16
CA LYS A 231 -7.19 -6.11 -53.12
C LYS A 231 -7.58 -7.53 -52.71
N LEU A 232 -7.42 -7.89 -51.44
CA LEU A 232 -8.01 -9.09 -50.83
C LEU A 232 -9.04 -8.68 -49.78
#